data_AF-A0AAW9RWW4-F1
#
_entry.id   AF-A0AAW9RWW4-F1
#
_cell.length_a   1.000
_cell.length_b   1.000
_cell.length_c   1.000
_cell.angle_alpha   90.00
_cell.angle_beta   90.00
_cell.angle_gamma   90.00
#
_symmetry.space_group_name_H-M   'P 1'
#
loop_
_entity.id
_entity.type
_entity.pdbx_description
1 polymer ?
#
loop_
_entity_poly.entity_id
_entity_poly.type
_entity_poly.pdbx_seq_one_letter_code
_entity_poly.pdbx_strand_id
1 'polypeptide(L)'
;MAINEIKVRKDTQDRDSLAWNKLLHLIEEAIADGREEFHPAKALGLEYWKDIRTLPKEISGLKKVKHLMLYGSNLTRLPQEIGEMESLEKFTPYTSYGLRWFPYELMYCEKLRESTVSTRALFGNFKNKKPFPDLEKNPVKYYAGNKCSVCGKAENQVSFEQYWISVKVATDVLPLLAIVCSKECLEELPEPAQNYYPKAHKGGVFG
;
A
#
# COMPACT_ATOMS: atom_id res chain seq x y z
N MET A 1 3.15 -29.93 12.18
CA MET A 1 2.05 -29.10 11.64
C MET A 1 2.69 -28.06 10.75
N ALA A 2 2.31 -28.00 9.46
CA ALA A 2 2.86 -26.99 8.56
C ALA A 2 2.48 -25.61 9.12
N ILE A 3 3.48 -24.82 9.50
CA ILE A 3 3.29 -23.39 9.76
C ILE A 3 2.79 -22.86 8.41
N ASN A 4 1.49 -22.54 8.30
CA ASN A 4 0.95 -21.93 7.10
C ASN A 4 1.79 -20.68 6.83
N GLU A 5 2.61 -20.74 5.78
CA GLU A 5 3.58 -19.71 5.46
C GLU A 5 2.86 -18.36 5.31
N ILE A 6 3.18 -17.41 6.18
CA ILE A 6 2.61 -16.07 6.13
C ILE A 6 3.30 -15.35 4.99
N LYS A 7 2.57 -15.17 3.88
CA LYS A 7 3.08 -14.58 2.64
C LYS A 7 2.38 -13.27 2.28
N VAL A 8 3.10 -12.39 1.60
CA VAL A 8 2.52 -11.30 0.81
C VAL A 8 1.78 -11.94 -0.37
N ARG A 9 0.50 -11.59 -0.53
CA ARG A 9 -0.31 -12.07 -1.66
C ARG A 9 0.27 -11.50 -2.95
N LYS A 10 0.47 -12.36 -3.97
CA LYS A 10 0.91 -11.93 -5.32
C LYS A 10 -0.13 -10.99 -5.93
N ASP A 11 0.30 -10.15 -6.87
CA ASP A 11 -0.64 -9.41 -7.72
C ASP A 11 -1.33 -10.41 -8.65
N THR A 12 -2.64 -10.55 -8.48
CA THR A 12 -3.50 -11.42 -9.30
C THR A 12 -4.65 -10.63 -9.92
N GLN A 13 -4.50 -9.32 -10.04
CA GLN A 13 -5.55 -8.48 -10.62
C GLN A 13 -5.68 -8.77 -12.12
N ASP A 14 -6.90 -9.13 -12.53
CA ASP A 14 -7.30 -9.17 -13.94
C ASP A 14 -7.51 -7.74 -14.44
N ARG A 15 -6.58 -7.28 -15.28
CA ARG A 15 -6.55 -5.92 -15.84
C ARG A 15 -7.33 -5.79 -17.15
N ASP A 16 -7.87 -6.89 -17.66
CA ASP A 16 -8.76 -6.91 -18.82
C ASP A 16 -10.24 -7.02 -18.40
N SER A 17 -10.49 -7.30 -17.12
CA SER A 17 -11.84 -7.44 -16.56
C SER A 17 -12.69 -6.17 -16.70
N LEU A 18 -14.01 -6.38 -16.80
CA LEU A 18 -14.99 -5.29 -16.81
C LEU A 18 -14.90 -4.40 -15.56
N ALA A 19 -14.66 -5.00 -14.39
CA ALA A 19 -14.50 -4.27 -13.13
C ALA A 19 -13.29 -3.33 -13.17
N TRP A 20 -12.15 -3.81 -13.71
CA TRP A 20 -10.94 -3.01 -13.85
C TRP A 20 -11.14 -1.83 -14.81
N ASN A 21 -11.70 -2.08 -16.00
CA ASN A 21 -11.98 -1.03 -16.97
C ASN A 21 -12.95 0.02 -16.42
N LYS A 22 -13.96 -0.39 -15.64
CA LYS A 22 -14.85 0.55 -14.94
C LYS A 22 -14.13 1.38 -13.88
N LEU A 23 -13.19 0.80 -13.14
CA LEU A 23 -12.38 1.53 -12.17
C LEU A 23 -11.48 2.57 -12.85
N LEU A 24 -10.83 2.21 -13.97
CA LEU A 24 -10.04 3.16 -14.76
C LEU A 24 -10.89 4.33 -15.25
N HIS A 25 -12.06 4.05 -15.82
CA HIS A 25 -12.99 5.08 -16.28
C HIS A 25 -13.44 6.00 -15.11
N LEU A 26 -13.77 5.43 -13.96
CA LEU A 26 -14.14 6.22 -12.77
C LEU A 26 -12.99 7.13 -12.31
N ILE A 27 -11.74 6.68 -12.41
CA ILE A 27 -10.58 7.51 -12.10
C ILE A 27 -10.48 8.66 -13.10
N GLU A 28 -10.61 8.39 -14.40
CA GLU A 28 -10.60 9.43 -15.43
C GLU A 28 -11.69 10.48 -15.21
N GLU A 29 -12.92 10.06 -14.88
CA GLU A 29 -14.03 10.97 -14.53
C GLU A 29 -13.69 11.84 -13.32
N ALA A 30 -13.12 11.24 -12.26
CA ALA A 30 -12.74 11.96 -11.05
C ALA A 30 -11.57 12.93 -11.28
N ILE A 31 -10.66 12.62 -12.20
CA ILE A 31 -9.61 13.55 -12.65
C ILE A 31 -10.26 14.73 -13.40
N ALA A 32 -11.18 14.44 -14.32
CA ALA A 32 -11.82 15.44 -15.18
C ALA A 32 -12.70 16.41 -14.39
N ASP A 33 -13.50 15.92 -13.45
CA ASP A 33 -14.37 16.76 -12.63
C ASP A 33 -13.68 17.35 -11.40
N GLY A 34 -12.51 16.81 -11.03
CA GLY A 34 -11.71 17.30 -9.92
C GLY A 34 -12.37 17.13 -8.55
N ARG A 35 -13.23 16.12 -8.38
CA ARG A 35 -13.88 15.83 -7.10
C ARG A 35 -12.86 15.62 -5.97
N GLU A 36 -13.24 16.07 -4.78
CA GLU A 36 -12.39 15.97 -3.59
C GLU A 36 -12.58 14.63 -2.83
N GLU A 37 -13.60 13.85 -3.19
CA GLU A 37 -13.88 12.55 -2.59
C GLU A 37 -13.87 11.45 -3.64
N PHE A 38 -13.17 10.36 -3.34
CA PHE A 38 -13.13 9.18 -4.20
C PHE A 38 -13.60 7.93 -3.45
N HIS A 39 -14.78 7.43 -3.82
CA HIS A 39 -15.45 6.29 -3.18
C HIS A 39 -15.90 5.23 -4.20
N PRO A 40 -14.98 4.34 -4.65
CA PRO A 40 -15.27 3.35 -5.69
C PRO A 40 -16.43 2.43 -5.36
N ALA A 41 -16.58 1.97 -4.12
CA ALA A 41 -17.69 1.08 -3.74
C ALA A 41 -19.06 1.72 -4.00
N LYS A 42 -19.22 3.02 -3.71
CA LYS A 42 -20.45 3.78 -3.95
C LYS A 42 -20.67 4.07 -5.44
N ALA A 43 -19.60 4.36 -6.18
CA ALA A 43 -19.69 4.76 -7.58
C ALA A 43 -19.81 3.55 -8.54
N LEU A 44 -19.06 2.48 -8.29
CA LEU A 44 -19.04 1.28 -9.12
C LEU A 44 -20.10 0.26 -8.69
N GLY A 45 -20.47 0.22 -7.41
CA GLY A 45 -21.22 -0.91 -6.83
C GLY A 45 -20.30 -1.98 -6.25
N LEU A 46 -20.78 -2.66 -5.21
CA LEU A 46 -20.02 -3.72 -4.51
C LEU A 46 -19.74 -4.93 -5.40
N GLU A 47 -20.58 -5.18 -6.41
CA GLU A 47 -20.43 -6.27 -7.36
C GLU A 47 -19.15 -6.17 -8.19
N TYR A 48 -18.76 -4.96 -8.60
CA TYR A 48 -17.50 -4.74 -9.34
C TYR A 48 -16.35 -4.47 -8.38
N TRP A 49 -16.58 -3.72 -7.30
CA TRP A 49 -15.52 -3.34 -6.38
C TRP A 49 -14.89 -4.53 -5.65
N LYS A 50 -15.68 -5.57 -5.36
CA LYS A 50 -15.17 -6.81 -4.76
C LYS A 50 -14.21 -7.59 -5.66
N ASP A 51 -14.12 -7.30 -6.95
CA ASP A 51 -13.22 -7.98 -7.89
C ASP A 51 -11.86 -7.27 -8.02
N ILE A 52 -11.72 -6.11 -7.39
CA ILE A 52 -10.48 -5.35 -7.36
C ILE A 52 -9.56 -5.85 -6.23
N ARG A 53 -8.31 -6.15 -6.56
CA ARG A 53 -7.25 -6.70 -5.68
C ARG A 53 -6.08 -5.74 -5.45
N THR A 54 -5.91 -4.75 -6.34
CA THR A 54 -4.97 -3.62 -6.24
C THR A 54 -5.60 -2.38 -6.88
N LEU A 55 -5.09 -1.18 -6.57
CA LEU A 55 -5.42 0.01 -7.36
C LEU A 55 -4.50 0.13 -8.60
N PRO A 56 -4.98 0.77 -9.68
CA PRO A 56 -4.19 1.13 -10.86
C PRO A 56 -3.20 2.27 -10.54
N LYS A 57 -2.13 2.40 -11.34
CA LYS A 57 -1.14 3.48 -11.18
C LYS A 57 -1.75 4.86 -11.44
N GLU A 58 -2.80 4.89 -12.26
CA GLU A 58 -3.60 6.06 -12.63
C GLU A 58 -4.23 6.78 -11.41
N ILE A 59 -4.25 6.13 -10.23
CA ILE A 59 -4.64 6.76 -8.97
C ILE A 59 -3.80 8.01 -8.65
N SER A 60 -2.54 8.10 -9.11
CA SER A 60 -1.72 9.30 -8.94
C SER A 60 -2.30 10.53 -9.62
N GLY A 61 -3.15 10.36 -10.64
CA GLY A 61 -3.82 11.46 -11.33
C GLY A 61 -4.85 12.19 -10.46
N LEU A 62 -5.31 11.58 -9.37
CA LEU A 62 -6.31 12.14 -8.45
C LEU A 62 -5.73 13.24 -7.53
N LYS A 63 -5.10 14.26 -8.13
CA LYS A 63 -4.39 15.34 -7.43
C LYS A 63 -5.26 16.22 -6.54
N LYS A 64 -6.58 16.24 -6.78
CA LYS A 64 -7.57 17.01 -6.02
C LYS A 64 -8.30 16.22 -4.94
N VAL A 65 -8.19 14.89 -4.95
CA VAL A 65 -8.88 14.04 -3.98
C VAL A 65 -8.27 14.23 -2.60
N LYS A 66 -9.08 14.68 -1.66
CA LYS A 66 -8.76 14.84 -0.24
C LYS A 66 -9.13 13.61 0.57
N HIS A 67 -10.22 12.92 0.23
CA HIS A 67 -10.64 11.72 0.94
C HIS A 67 -10.72 10.51 0.02
N LEU A 68 -9.81 9.55 0.23
CA LEU A 68 -9.80 8.26 -0.44
C LEU A 68 -10.49 7.18 0.40
N MET A 69 -11.66 6.73 -0.05
CA MET A 69 -12.51 5.76 0.62
C MET A 69 -12.47 4.40 -0.08
N LEU A 70 -11.79 3.42 0.52
CA LEU A 70 -11.61 2.08 -0.06
C LEU A 70 -12.36 0.98 0.71
N TYR A 71 -13.45 1.34 1.39
CA TYR A 71 -14.30 0.39 2.12
C TYR A 71 -14.86 -0.71 1.19
N GLY A 72 -15.09 -1.91 1.74
CA GLY A 72 -15.74 -3.01 1.00
C GLY A 72 -14.88 -3.61 -0.11
N SER A 73 -13.57 -3.35 -0.09
CA SER A 73 -12.65 -3.84 -1.11
C SER A 73 -12.07 -5.22 -0.76
N ASN A 74 -11.62 -5.93 -1.78
CA ASN A 74 -10.75 -7.10 -1.64
C ASN A 74 -9.29 -6.73 -1.96
N LEU A 75 -8.91 -5.46 -1.75
CA LEU A 75 -7.55 -5.00 -1.96
C LEU A 75 -6.58 -5.78 -1.07
N THR A 76 -5.42 -6.09 -1.65
CA THR A 76 -4.34 -6.82 -1.00
C THR A 76 -3.02 -6.05 -1.02
N ARG A 77 -2.96 -5.00 -1.83
CA ARG A 77 -1.83 -4.09 -2.04
C ARG A 77 -2.33 -2.78 -2.66
N LEU A 78 -1.51 -1.74 -2.58
CA LEU A 78 -1.67 -0.46 -3.28
C LEU A 78 -0.42 -0.19 -4.13
N PRO A 79 -0.54 0.53 -5.26
CA PRO A 79 0.60 0.91 -6.11
C PRO A 79 1.52 1.92 -5.41
N GLN A 80 2.79 2.00 -5.83
CA GLN A 80 3.74 3.01 -5.31
C GLN A 80 3.27 4.44 -5.64
N GLU A 81 2.57 4.60 -6.75
CA GLU A 81 1.99 5.85 -7.24
C GLU A 81 0.96 6.48 -6.29
N ILE A 82 0.52 5.78 -5.24
CA ILE A 82 -0.33 6.37 -4.20
C ILE A 82 0.33 7.58 -3.53
N GLY A 83 1.67 7.59 -3.44
CA GLY A 83 2.43 8.68 -2.84
C GLY A 83 2.37 9.99 -3.64
N GLU A 84 1.88 9.95 -4.87
CA GLU A 84 1.75 11.12 -5.74
C GLU A 84 0.39 11.83 -5.58
N MET A 85 -0.49 11.39 -4.65
CA MET A 85 -1.76 12.05 -4.39
C MET A 85 -1.60 13.32 -3.52
N GLU A 86 -1.28 14.44 -4.17
CA GLU A 86 -0.88 15.72 -3.56
C GLU A 86 -1.89 16.36 -2.59
N SER A 87 -3.19 16.10 -2.78
CA SER A 87 -4.22 16.63 -1.89
C SER A 87 -4.73 15.61 -0.87
N LEU A 88 -4.20 14.39 -0.86
CA LEU A 88 -4.72 13.33 -0.01
C LEU A 88 -4.55 13.70 1.46
N GLU A 89 -5.68 13.72 2.14
CA GLU A 89 -5.85 14.34 3.44
C GLU A 89 -6.37 13.29 4.44
N LYS A 90 -7.24 12.40 3.94
CA LYS A 90 -7.87 11.32 4.68
C LYS A 90 -7.84 10.01 3.88
N PHE A 91 -7.33 8.95 4.50
CA PHE A 91 -7.18 7.64 3.90
C PHE A 91 -7.95 6.58 4.70
N THR A 92 -9.04 6.04 4.15
CA THR A 92 -9.91 5.10 4.85
C THR A 92 -10.06 3.79 4.08
N PRO A 93 -9.10 2.86 4.21
CA PRO A 93 -9.20 1.51 3.66
C PRO A 93 -9.94 0.52 4.58
N TYR A 94 -10.44 0.99 5.73
CA TYR A 94 -11.15 0.22 6.74
C TYR A 94 -12.08 -0.84 6.11
N THR A 95 -11.98 -2.09 6.59
CA THR A 95 -12.60 -3.34 6.08
C THR A 95 -11.93 -4.09 4.93
N SER A 96 -10.84 -3.56 4.37
CA SER A 96 -10.01 -4.31 3.42
C SER A 96 -9.13 -5.31 4.18
N TYR A 97 -9.70 -6.43 4.65
CA TYR A 97 -8.97 -7.43 5.47
C TYR A 97 -7.79 -8.11 4.73
N GLY A 98 -7.74 -7.97 3.40
CA GLY A 98 -6.62 -8.37 2.57
C GLY A 98 -5.44 -7.39 2.58
N LEU A 99 -5.68 -6.12 2.88
CA LEU A 99 -4.69 -5.04 2.86
C LEU A 99 -3.99 -4.99 4.22
N ARG A 100 -2.95 -5.82 4.35
CA ARG A 100 -2.21 -6.05 5.61
C ARG A 100 -0.95 -5.20 5.75
N TRP A 101 -0.57 -4.50 4.68
CA TRP A 101 0.63 -3.69 4.52
C TRP A 101 0.39 -2.64 3.44
N PHE A 102 1.24 -1.61 3.42
CA PHE A 102 1.12 -0.47 2.51
C PHE A 102 2.47 -0.18 1.82
N PRO A 103 2.47 0.40 0.62
CA PRO A 103 3.68 0.96 0.01
C PRO A 103 4.29 2.03 0.92
N TYR A 104 5.62 2.09 1.00
CA TYR A 104 6.33 3.15 1.73
C TYR A 104 5.92 4.55 1.25
N GLU A 105 5.62 4.67 -0.04
CA GLU A 105 5.28 5.92 -0.72
C GLU A 105 4.04 6.60 -0.15
N LEU A 106 3.23 5.93 0.68
CA LEU A 106 2.16 6.59 1.43
C LEU A 106 2.68 7.71 2.36
N MET A 107 3.97 7.66 2.73
CA MET A 107 4.68 8.74 3.44
C MET A 107 4.82 10.02 2.63
N TYR A 108 4.73 9.95 1.30
CA TYR A 108 4.85 11.09 0.40
C TYR A 108 3.55 11.86 0.20
N CYS A 109 2.43 11.35 0.72
CA CYS A 109 1.19 12.11 0.80
C CYS A 109 1.32 13.18 1.90
N GLU A 110 1.95 14.32 1.59
CA GLU A 110 2.34 15.35 2.58
C GLU A 110 1.17 15.91 3.42
N LYS A 111 -0.04 15.94 2.84
CA LYS A 111 -1.25 16.42 3.51
C LYS A 111 -1.99 15.34 4.29
N LEU A 112 -1.55 14.08 4.25
CA LEU A 112 -2.26 12.97 4.87
C LEU A 112 -2.18 13.08 6.39
N ARG A 113 -3.30 13.45 7.01
CA ARG A 113 -3.39 13.63 8.48
C ARG A 113 -4.39 12.71 9.16
N GLU A 114 -5.31 12.11 8.42
CA GLU A 114 -6.27 11.14 8.96
C GLU A 114 -6.13 9.78 8.25
N SER A 115 -6.00 8.72 9.03
CA SER A 115 -6.07 7.35 8.56
C SER A 115 -7.11 6.56 9.36
N THR A 116 -7.79 5.63 8.70
CA THR A 116 -8.69 4.69 9.38
C THR A 116 -8.46 3.30 8.83
N VAL A 117 -7.59 2.54 9.50
CA VAL A 117 -7.20 1.19 9.10
C VAL A 117 -7.71 0.13 10.09
N SER A 118 -7.88 -1.10 9.62
CA SER A 118 -8.20 -2.22 10.51
C SER A 118 -6.93 -2.74 11.17
N THR A 119 -6.65 -2.33 12.41
CA THR A 119 -5.48 -2.79 13.19
C THR A 119 -5.41 -4.30 13.38
N ARG A 120 -6.55 -5.00 13.25
CA ARG A 120 -6.63 -6.48 13.29
C ARG A 120 -6.10 -7.16 12.04
N ALA A 121 -6.02 -6.46 10.91
CA ALA A 121 -5.54 -7.02 9.65
C ALA A 121 -4.03 -6.85 9.45
N LEU A 122 -3.44 -5.80 10.02
CA LEU A 122 -2.07 -5.36 9.75
C LEU A 122 -1.01 -6.33 10.26
N PHE A 123 0.05 -6.52 9.47
CA PHE A 123 1.28 -7.14 9.94
C PHE A 123 1.95 -6.26 11.02
N GLY A 124 2.69 -6.89 11.93
CA GLY A 124 3.47 -6.20 12.96
C GLY A 124 2.66 -5.47 14.01
N ASN A 125 1.32 -5.47 13.95
CA ASN A 125 0.50 -4.73 14.89
C ASN A 125 0.76 -5.19 16.33
N PHE A 126 1.11 -4.26 17.23
CA PHE A 126 1.51 -4.58 18.60
C PHE A 126 0.46 -5.36 19.42
N LYS A 127 -0.84 -5.17 19.13
CA LYS A 127 -1.93 -5.88 19.84
C LYS A 127 -2.11 -7.30 19.34
N ASN A 128 -2.14 -7.48 18.02
CA ASN A 128 -2.50 -8.75 17.39
C ASN A 128 -1.29 -9.61 17.00
N LYS A 129 -0.08 -9.03 17.05
CA LYS A 129 1.22 -9.67 16.77
C LYS A 129 1.24 -10.54 15.51
N LYS A 130 0.53 -10.12 14.45
CA LYS A 130 0.61 -10.81 13.16
C LYS A 130 2.05 -10.69 12.66
N PRO A 131 2.75 -11.78 12.36
CA PRO A 131 4.13 -11.70 11.94
C PRO A 131 4.21 -11.15 10.50
N PHE A 132 5.39 -10.66 10.16
CA PHE A 132 5.69 -10.20 8.81
C PHE A 132 6.10 -11.36 7.92
N PRO A 133 5.68 -11.39 6.64
CA PRO A 133 6.21 -12.31 5.65
C PRO A 133 7.73 -12.19 5.48
N ASP A 134 8.39 -13.30 5.13
CA ASP A 134 9.80 -13.33 4.74
C ASP A 134 9.96 -12.75 3.33
N LEU A 135 10.59 -11.58 3.21
CA LEU A 135 10.78 -10.89 1.94
C LEU A 135 11.85 -11.53 1.04
N GLU A 136 12.76 -12.33 1.60
CA GLU A 136 13.78 -13.04 0.80
C GLU A 136 13.15 -14.21 0.04
N LYS A 137 12.19 -14.89 0.67
CA LYS A 137 11.44 -16.00 0.05
C LYS A 137 10.22 -15.54 -0.74
N ASN A 138 9.65 -14.40 -0.36
CA ASN A 138 8.41 -13.89 -0.93
C ASN A 138 8.51 -12.37 -1.22
N PRO A 139 9.38 -11.98 -2.18
CA PRO A 139 9.54 -10.59 -2.57
C PRO A 139 8.31 -10.06 -3.29
N VAL A 140 8.04 -8.77 -3.12
CA VAL A 140 6.97 -8.06 -3.81
C VAL A 140 7.48 -7.53 -5.14
N LYS A 141 6.72 -7.76 -6.21
CA LYS A 141 6.94 -7.09 -7.50
C LYS A 141 5.70 -6.28 -7.82
N TYR A 142 5.87 -5.00 -8.11
CA TYR A 142 4.82 -4.14 -8.63
C TYR A 142 4.66 -4.37 -10.13
N TYR A 143 3.41 -4.30 -10.61
CA TYR A 143 3.11 -4.48 -12.04
C TYR A 143 3.75 -3.40 -12.92
N ALA A 144 3.84 -2.16 -12.42
CA ALA A 144 4.48 -1.04 -13.11
C ALA A 144 6.02 -1.07 -13.03
N GLY A 145 6.62 -2.11 -12.44
CA GLY A 145 8.02 -2.15 -12.05
C GLY A 145 8.25 -1.53 -10.68
N ASN A 146 9.32 -1.93 -9.99
CA ASN A 146 9.67 -1.33 -8.71
C ASN A 146 10.48 -0.04 -8.91
N LYS A 147 10.28 0.92 -8.01
CA LYS A 147 11.12 2.10 -7.84
C LYS A 147 11.67 2.13 -6.42
N CYS A 148 12.80 2.82 -6.24
CA CYS A 148 13.37 3.04 -4.92
C CYS A 148 12.42 3.94 -4.14
N SER A 149 11.94 3.45 -3.01
CA SER A 149 11.08 4.15 -2.06
C SER A 149 11.75 5.35 -1.39
N VAL A 150 13.02 5.66 -1.70
CA VAL A 150 13.75 6.78 -1.10
C VAL A 150 14.22 7.76 -2.18
N CYS A 151 14.99 7.29 -3.17
CA CYS A 151 15.52 8.15 -4.22
C CYS A 151 14.75 8.11 -5.55
N GLY A 152 13.66 7.34 -5.64
CA GLY A 152 12.81 7.25 -6.84
C GLY A 152 13.41 6.53 -8.05
N LYS A 153 14.66 6.07 -8.00
CA LYS A 153 15.32 5.35 -9.10
C LYS A 153 14.52 4.11 -9.51
N ALA A 154 14.25 3.96 -10.80
CA ALA A 154 13.60 2.78 -11.36
C ALA A 154 14.52 1.55 -11.39
N GLU A 155 13.94 0.37 -11.27
CA GLU A 155 14.63 -0.93 -11.32
C GLU A 155 15.12 -1.27 -12.74
N ASN A 156 16.19 -0.59 -13.18
CA ASN A 156 16.70 -0.72 -14.55
C ASN A 156 18.14 -1.25 -14.63
N GLN A 157 18.74 -1.73 -13.53
CA GLN A 157 20.04 -2.47 -13.47
C GLN A 157 20.59 -2.65 -12.04
N VAL A 158 20.06 -1.95 -11.04
CA VAL A 158 20.52 -2.03 -9.65
C VAL A 158 19.79 -3.16 -8.93
N SER A 159 20.45 -3.86 -8.01
CA SER A 159 19.82 -4.81 -7.09
C SER A 159 18.97 -4.05 -6.07
N PHE A 160 17.66 -4.28 -6.05
CA PHE A 160 16.76 -3.69 -5.05
C PHE A 160 16.55 -4.66 -3.90
N GLU A 161 16.62 -4.13 -2.69
CA GLU A 161 16.31 -4.85 -1.47
C GLU A 161 14.99 -4.37 -0.89
N GLN A 162 14.25 -5.29 -0.24
CA GLN A 162 12.96 -4.98 0.36
C GLN A 162 13.02 -5.10 1.87
N TYR A 163 12.34 -4.21 2.55
CA TYR A 163 12.28 -4.16 4.01
C TYR A 163 10.88 -3.80 4.49
N TRP A 164 10.50 -4.40 5.61
CA TRP A 164 9.37 -3.94 6.40
C TRP A 164 9.83 -2.85 7.36
N ILE A 165 8.99 -1.84 7.53
CA ILE A 165 9.16 -0.83 8.56
C ILE A 165 7.79 -0.40 9.10
N SER A 166 7.66 -0.22 10.41
CA SER A 166 6.40 0.22 11.04
C SER A 166 6.52 1.66 11.49
N VAL A 167 5.84 2.58 10.81
CA VAL A 167 5.95 4.02 11.07
C VAL A 167 4.58 4.65 11.24
N LYS A 168 4.53 5.80 11.91
CA LYS A 168 3.30 6.57 12.04
C LYS A 168 3.01 7.26 10.71
N VAL A 169 1.85 6.95 10.13
CA VAL A 169 1.32 7.58 8.91
C VAL A 169 -0.05 8.14 9.24
N ALA A 170 -0.18 9.47 9.21
CA ALA A 170 -1.34 10.17 9.76
C ALA A 170 -1.60 9.77 11.23
N THR A 171 -2.77 9.19 11.52
CA THR A 171 -3.21 8.81 12.86
C THR A 171 -2.84 7.39 13.27
N ASP A 172 -2.46 6.53 12.31
CA ASP A 172 -2.19 5.11 12.51
C ASP A 172 -0.70 4.76 12.38
N VAL A 173 -0.25 3.70 13.05
CA VAL A 173 1.06 3.09 12.77
C VAL A 173 0.87 1.99 11.74
N LEU A 174 1.50 2.15 10.58
CA LEU A 174 1.32 1.29 9.42
C LEU A 174 2.58 0.45 9.13
N PRO A 175 2.42 -0.85 8.81
CA PRO A 175 3.49 -1.66 8.24
C PRO A 175 3.70 -1.28 6.78
N LEU A 176 4.80 -0.59 6.50
CA LEU A 176 5.21 -0.15 5.18
C LEU A 176 6.22 -1.13 4.57
N LEU A 177 6.10 -1.34 3.27
CA LEU A 177 7.10 -2.01 2.44
C LEU A 177 7.99 -0.94 1.80
N ALA A 178 9.25 -0.86 2.22
CA ALA A 178 10.27 -0.06 1.57
C ALA A 178 11.04 -0.92 0.57
N ILE A 179 11.22 -0.41 -0.65
CA ILE A 179 12.12 -0.98 -1.65
C ILE A 179 13.30 -0.02 -1.81
N VAL A 180 14.51 -0.46 -1.52
CA VAL A 180 15.71 0.41 -1.51
C VAL A 180 16.77 -0.10 -2.49
N CYS A 181 17.48 0.81 -3.13
CA CYS A 181 18.50 0.47 -4.14
C CYS A 181 19.94 0.47 -3.60
N SER A 182 20.16 0.91 -2.37
CA SER A 182 21.50 0.99 -1.78
C SER A 182 21.44 1.06 -0.24
N LYS A 183 22.61 0.94 0.39
CA LYS A 183 22.76 1.06 1.85
C LYS A 183 22.43 2.47 2.33
N GLU A 184 22.76 3.49 1.55
CA GLU A 184 22.43 4.89 1.85
C GLU A 184 20.91 5.08 1.88
N CYS A 185 20.18 4.55 0.89
CA CYS A 185 18.71 4.58 0.90
C CYS A 185 18.11 3.79 2.08
N LEU A 186 18.78 2.74 2.55
CA LEU A 186 18.33 2.00 3.74
C LEU A 186 18.52 2.83 5.03
N GLU A 187 19.65 3.53 5.15
CA GLU A 187 19.98 4.39 6.29
C GLU A 187 19.12 5.66 6.35
N GLU A 188 18.56 6.09 5.22
CA GLU A 188 17.61 7.21 5.12
C GLU A 188 16.16 6.84 5.53
N LEU A 189 15.87 5.54 5.75
CA LEU A 189 14.55 5.16 6.27
C LEU A 189 14.32 5.76 7.67
N PRO A 190 13.11 6.26 7.97
CA PRO A 190 12.81 6.89 9.24
C PRO A 190 12.86 5.89 10.41
N GLU A 191 13.00 6.42 11.63
CA GLU A 191 12.92 5.60 12.84
C GLU A 191 11.53 4.95 12.99
N PRO A 192 11.46 3.63 13.28
CA PRO A 192 10.19 2.94 13.52
C PRO A 192 9.44 3.46 14.76
N ALA A 193 8.13 3.27 14.77
CA ALA A 193 7.29 3.62 15.91
C ALA A 193 7.65 2.81 17.17
N GLN A 194 7.54 3.44 18.34
CA GLN A 194 7.78 2.76 19.63
C GLN A 194 6.86 1.54 19.82
N ASN A 195 7.39 0.48 20.45
CA ASN A 195 6.72 -0.82 20.68
C ASN A 195 6.49 -1.66 19.41
N TYR A 196 7.05 -1.26 18.27
CA TYR A 196 7.17 -2.08 17.07
C TYR A 196 8.61 -2.57 16.91
N TYR A 197 8.90 -3.28 15.81
CA TYR A 197 10.27 -3.72 15.50
C TYR A 197 11.21 -2.50 15.44
N PRO A 198 12.37 -2.55 16.14
CA PRO A 198 13.20 -1.36 16.37
C PRO A 198 14.00 -0.90 15.16
N LYS A 199 13.97 -1.64 14.03
CA LYS A 199 14.67 -1.31 12.80
C LYS A 199 13.99 -1.97 11.61
N ALA A 200 14.26 -1.46 10.41
CA ALA A 200 13.84 -2.08 9.17
C ALA A 200 14.31 -3.55 9.09
N HIS A 201 13.46 -4.47 8.63
CA HIS A 201 13.75 -5.91 8.69
C HIS A 201 13.15 -6.70 7.51
N LYS A 202 13.71 -7.87 7.21
CA LYS A 202 13.24 -8.76 6.13
C LYS A 202 11.94 -9.52 6.45
N GLY A 203 11.57 -9.55 7.73
CA GLY A 203 10.40 -10.32 8.19
C GLY A 203 10.72 -11.80 8.26
N GLY A 204 9.68 -12.64 8.11
CA GLY A 204 9.79 -14.08 8.27
C GLY A 204 9.66 -14.52 9.72
N VAL A 205 9.69 -15.84 9.91
CA VAL A 205 9.83 -16.43 11.24
C VAL A 205 11.27 -16.17 11.67
N PHE A 206 11.50 -15.05 12.33
CA PHE A 206 12.63 -15.00 13.24
C PHE A 206 12.37 -16.10 14.30
N GLY A 207 13.36 -16.98 14.50
CA GLY A 207 13.36 -17.98 15.57
C GLY A 207 13.26 -17.37 16.96
#